data_AF-A0A0J8BC30-F1
#
_entry.id   AF-A0A0J8BC30-F1
#
_cell.length_a   1.000
_cell.length_b   1.000
_cell.length_c   1.000
_cell.angle_alpha   90.00
_cell.angle_beta   90.00
_cell.angle_gamma   90.00
#
_symmetry.space_group_name_H-M   'P 1'
#
loop_
_entity.id
_entity.type
_entity.pdbx_description
1 polymer ?
#
loop_
_entity_poly.entity_id
_entity_poly.type
_entity_poly.pdbx_seq_one_letter_code
_entity_poly.pdbx_strand_id
1 'polypeptide(L)'
;MSRGIATRRPLILQLYKIEQGEEEYAKFHHLPEKRFTDFSLVRKEIQDDTDKITDNSKHISPVPIQLSIYSPNVVNLAMIDLPGLTKVAVEGQPENIAEDIEKLVLSYVEKPNSIILAITPANQDVATSDAIRLARQVDPAGERTFGVLTKLDLMDKGTNALEVLEGKSFRLQHPWVGIVNRSQADINKDVDMLAARRREHEFFATNPDYAHLASKMGSEHLVKLLSGHLENVIKARIPAITTLMNKSIDEAESELDYLGRPVTVDTGAQLYTILELCRAFDRTFTEHLEGGRPGGDRIYGVFDYMLPKALKKLPFASHLSVQNVRKVVSQADGYQPHLIAPELGYRRLIESSLKFFTGPALASVETVHNILIEVVRTAVKGTQELKRFPTLQYEIASAANAALERFREDSKKTTLRLVGMESTYITPHFFRKLSLDDDKFLAATTNLPHTEAYFKKIGSNVSTYVNMVSETLRNSIPKAVVLCQVREAKRSLLNHFYMQLGSKEGKQLARLLDEDPVLMERREKCLKRLELYRSVRGEIESVS
;
A
#
# COMPACT_ATOMS: atom_id res chain seq x y z
N MET A 1 5.93 -47.13 43.89
CA MET A 1 7.39 -47.01 43.63
C MET A 1 7.60 -45.76 42.76
N SER A 2 8.15 -44.67 43.30
CA SER A 2 8.45 -43.43 42.55
C SER A 2 9.91 -43.03 42.75
N ARG A 3 10.85 -43.85 42.26
CA ARG A 3 12.30 -43.59 42.31
C ARG A 3 12.87 -43.20 40.94
N GLY A 4 12.10 -42.50 40.11
CA GLY A 4 12.51 -42.05 38.77
C GLY A 4 11.99 -40.64 38.43
N ILE A 5 12.43 -40.10 37.29
CA ILE A 5 12.00 -38.80 36.75
C ILE A 5 10.46 -38.80 36.61
N ALA A 6 9.78 -37.95 37.40
CA ALA A 6 8.32 -37.87 37.40
C ALA A 6 7.76 -37.19 36.13
N THR A 7 8.39 -36.10 35.69
CA THR A 7 8.01 -35.34 34.48
C THR A 7 8.91 -35.73 33.31
N ARG A 8 8.41 -36.52 32.36
CA ARG A 8 9.15 -36.99 31.16
C ARG A 8 8.89 -36.16 29.89
N ARG A 9 7.93 -35.24 29.95
CA ARG A 9 7.55 -34.34 28.86
C ARG A 9 7.25 -32.96 29.44
N PRO A 10 7.58 -31.86 28.75
CA PRO A 10 7.17 -30.54 29.19
C PRO A 10 5.65 -30.47 29.35
N LEU A 11 5.14 -29.99 30.48
CA LEU A 11 3.72 -29.77 30.70
C LEU A 11 3.46 -28.26 30.71
N ILE A 12 2.77 -27.78 29.69
CA ILE A 12 2.29 -26.41 29.58
C ILE A 12 0.92 -26.34 30.25
N LEU A 13 0.89 -25.77 31.44
CA LEU A 13 -0.31 -25.57 32.24
C LEU A 13 -0.82 -24.14 32.07
N GLN A 14 -2.05 -24.00 31.59
CA GLN A 14 -2.73 -22.71 31.47
C GLN A 14 -3.86 -22.66 32.48
N LEU A 15 -3.78 -21.74 33.42
CA LEU A 15 -4.81 -21.48 34.41
C LEU A 15 -5.70 -20.35 33.91
N TYR A 16 -7.01 -20.56 33.94
CA TYR A 16 -8.04 -19.59 33.59
C TYR A 16 -8.96 -19.37 34.79
N LYS A 17 -9.08 -18.12 35.22
CA LYS A 17 -10.02 -17.71 36.24
C LYS A 17 -11.43 -17.65 35.65
N ILE A 18 -12.37 -18.39 36.26
CA ILE A 18 -13.80 -18.34 35.92
C ILE A 18 -14.60 -17.64 37.02
N GLU A 19 -15.87 -17.32 36.75
CA GLU A 19 -16.75 -16.62 37.69
C GLU A 19 -17.06 -17.49 38.93
N GLN A 20 -17.34 -16.83 40.06
CA GLN A 20 -17.69 -17.53 41.29
C GLN A 20 -19.05 -18.23 41.11
N GLY A 21 -19.05 -19.56 41.14
CA GLY A 21 -20.25 -20.40 41.00
C GLY A 21 -20.19 -21.40 39.84
N GLU A 22 -19.23 -21.26 38.93
CA GLU A 22 -18.98 -22.27 37.89
C GLU A 22 -18.17 -23.46 38.44
N GLU A 23 -18.49 -24.68 37.96
CA GLU A 23 -17.76 -25.89 38.32
C GLU A 23 -16.35 -25.89 37.71
N GLU A 24 -15.35 -26.31 38.51
CA GLU A 24 -13.97 -26.42 38.07
C GLU A 24 -13.81 -27.55 37.05
N TYR A 25 -13.11 -27.29 35.95
CA TYR A 25 -12.84 -28.30 34.93
C TYR A 25 -11.50 -28.09 34.24
N ALA A 26 -10.98 -29.14 33.61
CA ALA A 26 -9.79 -29.12 32.79
C ALA A 26 -10.07 -29.60 31.37
N LYS A 27 -9.26 -29.13 30.42
CA LYS A 27 -9.29 -29.52 29.00
C LYS A 27 -7.87 -29.74 28.49
N PHE A 28 -7.69 -30.80 27.72
CA PHE A 28 -6.44 -31.03 27.01
C PHE A 28 -6.55 -30.54 25.57
N HIS A 29 -5.45 -30.04 25.02
CA HIS A 29 -5.42 -29.60 23.62
C HIS A 29 -5.67 -30.75 22.63
N HIS A 30 -5.21 -31.97 22.94
CA HIS A 30 -5.46 -33.15 22.12
C HIS A 30 -6.89 -33.71 22.26
N LEU A 31 -7.68 -33.23 23.22
CA LEU A 31 -9.07 -33.63 23.47
C LEU A 31 -9.95 -32.39 23.72
N PRO A 32 -10.15 -31.51 22.73
CA PRO A 32 -10.82 -30.23 22.92
C PRO A 32 -12.31 -30.35 23.32
N GLU A 33 -12.97 -31.43 22.89
CA GLU A 33 -14.39 -31.69 23.16
C GLU A 33 -14.65 -32.29 24.56
N LYS A 34 -13.62 -32.78 25.26
CA LYS A 34 -13.78 -33.48 26.55
C LYS A 34 -13.41 -32.57 27.72
N ARG A 35 -14.37 -32.39 28.64
CA ARG A 35 -14.15 -31.69 29.91
C ARG A 35 -13.89 -32.69 31.03
N PHE A 36 -12.84 -32.46 31.81
CA PHE A 36 -12.49 -33.27 32.97
C PHE A 36 -12.83 -32.51 34.24
N THR A 37 -13.80 -32.99 35.01
CA THR A 37 -14.18 -32.41 36.32
C THR A 37 -13.45 -33.09 37.48
N ASP A 38 -13.03 -34.35 37.32
CA ASP A 38 -12.20 -35.07 38.28
C ASP A 38 -10.71 -34.95 37.93
N PHE A 39 -9.95 -34.25 38.78
CA PHE A 39 -8.51 -34.07 38.62
C PHE A 39 -7.68 -35.36 38.78
N SER A 40 -8.26 -36.42 39.35
CA SER A 40 -7.64 -37.75 39.39
C SER A 40 -7.53 -38.33 37.98
N LEU A 41 -8.58 -38.13 37.15
CA LEU A 41 -8.59 -38.51 35.74
C LEU A 41 -7.62 -37.66 34.93
N VAL A 42 -7.44 -36.37 35.27
CA VAL A 42 -6.44 -35.51 34.63
C VAL A 42 -5.02 -36.07 34.83
N ARG A 43 -4.69 -36.49 36.05
CA ARG A 43 -3.37 -37.12 36.32
C ARG A 43 -3.18 -38.41 35.55
N LYS A 44 -4.23 -39.24 35.50
CA LYS A 44 -4.21 -40.50 34.75
C LYS A 44 -4.01 -40.24 33.25
N GLU A 45 -4.72 -39.26 32.69
CA GLU A 45 -4.57 -38.88 31.27
C GLU A 45 -3.17 -38.34 30.96
N ILE A 46 -2.57 -37.53 31.84
CA ILE A 46 -1.18 -37.07 31.66
C ILE A 46 -0.23 -38.26 31.60
N GLN A 47 -0.41 -39.25 32.48
CA GLN A 47 0.40 -40.46 32.50
C GLN A 47 0.19 -41.29 31.24
N ASP A 48 -1.06 -41.54 30.85
CA ASP A 48 -1.44 -42.33 29.67
C ASP A 48 -0.92 -41.69 28.38
N ASP A 49 -1.04 -40.37 28.21
CA ASP A 49 -0.53 -39.65 27.03
C ASP A 49 1.01 -39.60 27.00
N THR A 50 1.65 -39.50 28.18
CA THR A 50 3.11 -39.59 28.29
C THR A 50 3.59 -40.97 27.86
N ASP A 51 2.98 -42.02 28.38
CA ASP A 51 3.33 -43.42 28.11
C ASP A 51 3.09 -43.79 26.64
N LYS A 52 2.03 -43.26 26.03
CA LYS A 52 1.72 -43.42 24.61
C LYS A 52 2.79 -42.84 23.68
N ILE A 53 3.31 -41.66 23.99
CA ILE A 53 4.33 -40.98 23.16
C ILE A 53 5.74 -41.51 23.45
N THR A 54 5.98 -42.02 24.65
CA THR A 54 7.27 -42.57 25.06
C THR A 54 7.37 -44.08 24.89
N ASP A 55 6.38 -44.75 24.29
CA ASP A 55 6.31 -46.21 24.10
C ASP A 55 6.59 -47.01 25.38
N ASN A 56 6.06 -46.57 26.53
CA ASN A 56 6.33 -47.13 27.87
C ASN A 56 7.83 -47.19 28.25
N SER A 57 8.69 -46.48 27.52
CA SER A 57 10.11 -46.41 27.80
C SER A 57 10.43 -45.26 28.78
N LYS A 58 11.64 -45.26 29.34
CA LYS A 58 12.11 -44.19 30.24
C LYS A 58 12.68 -42.97 29.49
N HIS A 59 12.38 -42.84 28.19
CA HIS A 59 12.83 -41.74 27.35
C HIS A 59 12.05 -40.44 27.62
N ILE A 60 12.66 -39.32 27.25
CA ILE A 60 12.09 -37.97 27.38
C ILE A 60 11.72 -37.49 25.98
N SER A 61 10.59 -36.79 25.86
CA SER A 61 10.14 -36.23 24.59
C SER A 61 10.03 -34.71 24.68
N PRO A 62 10.50 -33.96 23.66
CA PRO A 62 10.39 -32.51 23.62
C PRO A 62 8.96 -32.03 23.32
N VAL A 63 8.05 -32.93 22.92
CA VAL A 63 6.67 -32.58 22.56
C VAL A 63 5.87 -32.30 23.83
N PRO A 64 5.40 -31.05 24.05
CA PRO A 64 4.72 -30.69 25.28
C PRO A 64 3.32 -31.28 25.38
N ILE A 65 2.83 -31.43 26.60
CA ILE A 65 1.41 -31.65 26.91
C ILE A 65 0.80 -30.28 27.21
N GLN A 66 -0.30 -29.93 26.56
CA GLN A 66 -1.01 -28.67 26.80
C GLN A 66 -2.30 -28.94 27.57
N LEU A 67 -2.39 -28.37 28.77
CA LEU A 67 -3.49 -28.53 29.70
C LEU A 67 -4.02 -27.17 30.14
N SER A 68 -5.31 -26.93 29.92
CA SER A 68 -6.01 -25.74 30.38
C SER A 68 -6.91 -26.10 31.57
N ILE A 69 -6.73 -25.45 32.71
CA ILE A 69 -7.55 -25.60 33.92
C ILE A 69 -8.36 -24.33 34.15
N TYR A 70 -9.66 -24.49 34.36
CA TYR A 70 -10.61 -23.42 34.62
C TYR A 70 -11.09 -23.54 36.07
N SER A 71 -10.80 -22.53 36.90
CA SER A 71 -11.19 -22.53 38.32
C SER A 71 -11.42 -21.10 38.84
N PRO A 72 -12.38 -20.86 39.75
CA PRO A 72 -12.58 -19.54 40.34
C PRO A 72 -11.46 -19.17 41.34
N ASN A 73 -10.68 -20.14 41.79
CA ASN A 73 -9.67 -20.02 42.84
C ASN A 73 -8.25 -19.79 42.29
N VAL A 74 -8.09 -19.67 40.97
CA VAL A 74 -6.79 -19.48 40.31
C VAL A 74 -6.70 -18.11 39.65
N VAL A 75 -5.48 -17.70 39.34
CA VAL A 75 -5.19 -16.50 38.51
C VAL A 75 -4.91 -16.94 37.08
N ASN A 76 -5.14 -16.04 36.13
CA ASN A 76 -4.77 -16.26 34.74
C ASN A 76 -3.25 -16.35 34.61
N LEU A 77 -2.72 -17.56 34.48
CA LEU A 77 -1.27 -17.81 34.49
C LEU A 77 -0.92 -19.00 33.61
N ALA A 78 0.14 -18.85 32.82
CA ALA A 78 0.76 -19.96 32.11
C ALA A 78 2.02 -20.40 32.84
N MET A 79 2.11 -21.68 33.17
CA MET A 79 3.28 -22.31 33.78
C MET A 79 3.77 -23.45 32.90
N ILE A 80 5.08 -23.67 32.89
CA ILE A 80 5.69 -24.77 32.15
C ILE A 80 6.47 -25.61 33.15
N ASP A 81 6.01 -26.83 33.38
CA ASP A 81 6.75 -27.82 34.15
C ASP A 81 7.70 -28.57 33.21
N LEU A 82 8.98 -28.58 33.56
CA LEU A 82 10.06 -29.14 32.74
C LEU A 82 10.62 -30.40 33.41
N PRO A 83 11.17 -31.35 32.63
CA PRO A 83 11.84 -32.51 33.21
C PRO A 83 12.95 -32.12 34.18
N GLY A 84 13.04 -32.84 35.30
CA GLY A 84 14.06 -32.59 36.32
C GLY A 84 15.47 -32.88 35.81
N LEU A 85 16.42 -32.01 36.16
CA LEU A 85 17.83 -32.15 35.78
C LEU A 85 18.44 -33.39 36.45
N THR A 86 18.98 -34.33 35.66
CA THR A 86 19.68 -35.52 36.14
C THR A 86 21.14 -35.49 35.69
N LYS A 87 22.06 -35.90 36.56
CA LYS A 87 23.51 -35.94 36.26
C LYS A 87 23.98 -37.28 35.68
N VAL A 88 23.20 -38.34 35.87
CA VAL A 88 23.59 -39.71 35.50
C VAL A 88 22.39 -40.42 34.89
N ALA A 89 22.62 -41.17 33.81
CA ALA A 89 21.61 -42.03 33.20
C ALA A 89 21.29 -43.22 34.13
N VAL A 90 20.00 -43.50 34.32
CA VAL A 90 19.54 -44.69 35.05
C VAL A 90 19.36 -45.86 34.07
N GLU A 91 19.42 -47.11 34.53
CA GLU A 91 19.20 -48.30 33.70
C GLU A 91 17.95 -48.16 32.79
N GLY A 92 18.20 -48.24 31.48
CA GLY A 92 17.20 -48.11 30.40
C GLY A 92 17.07 -46.71 29.79
N GLN A 93 17.92 -45.74 30.17
CA GLN A 93 18.01 -44.41 29.53
C GLN A 93 19.28 -44.29 28.67
N PRO A 94 19.27 -43.50 27.59
CA PRO A 94 20.46 -43.22 26.80
C PRO A 94 21.51 -42.45 27.62
N GLU A 95 22.80 -42.68 27.35
CA GLU A 95 23.90 -42.02 28.07
C GLU A 95 23.85 -40.48 27.97
N ASN A 96 23.31 -39.96 26.86
CA ASN A 96 23.19 -38.52 26.60
C ASN A 96 21.91 -37.86 27.18
N ILE A 97 21.11 -38.58 27.98
CA ILE A 97 19.83 -38.07 28.51
C ILE A 97 19.99 -36.75 29.29
N ALA A 98 21.10 -36.58 30.01
CA ALA A 98 21.38 -35.37 30.78
C ALA A 98 21.55 -34.15 29.87
N GLU A 99 22.27 -34.30 28.74
CA GLU A 99 22.45 -33.25 27.75
C GLU A 99 21.14 -32.91 27.03
N ASP A 100 20.33 -33.92 26.72
CA ASP A 100 19.05 -33.72 26.05
C ASP A 100 18.05 -32.97 26.94
N ILE A 101 18.02 -33.28 28.24
CA ILE A 101 17.24 -32.52 29.23
C ILE A 101 17.74 -31.08 29.31
N GLU A 102 19.06 -30.87 29.39
CA GLU A 102 19.66 -29.52 29.49
C GLU A 102 19.30 -28.68 28.24
N LYS A 103 19.44 -29.24 27.04
CA LYS A 103 19.04 -28.59 25.78
C LYS A 103 17.54 -28.27 25.74
N LEU A 104 16.70 -29.21 26.17
CA LEU A 104 15.25 -29.01 26.22
C LEU A 104 14.90 -27.86 27.17
N VAL A 105 15.45 -27.85 28.39
CA VAL A 105 15.23 -26.78 29.37
C VAL A 105 15.69 -25.43 28.79
N LEU A 106 16.89 -25.35 28.23
CA LEU A 106 17.43 -24.13 27.61
C LEU A 106 16.50 -23.55 26.54
N SER A 107 15.90 -24.39 25.68
CA SER A 107 14.96 -23.94 24.63
C SER A 107 13.73 -23.19 25.17
N TYR A 108 13.34 -23.45 26.43
CA TYR A 108 12.24 -22.74 27.09
C TYR A 108 12.74 -21.50 27.86
N VAL A 109 13.86 -21.62 28.59
CA VAL A 109 14.35 -20.53 29.45
C VAL A 109 15.13 -19.43 28.72
N GLU A 110 15.63 -19.69 27.50
CA GLU A 110 16.27 -18.67 26.64
C GLU A 110 15.32 -17.54 26.21
N LYS A 111 14.00 -17.81 26.22
CA LYS A 111 13.01 -16.80 25.81
C LYS A 111 13.04 -15.63 26.80
N PRO A 112 13.28 -14.38 26.34
CA PRO A 112 13.42 -13.22 27.23
C PRO A 112 12.12 -12.86 27.97
N ASN A 113 10.99 -13.34 27.47
CA ASN A 113 9.65 -13.10 28.04
C ASN A 113 9.24 -14.29 28.93
N SER A 114 10.13 -14.77 29.79
CA SER A 114 9.84 -15.88 30.69
C SER A 114 10.42 -15.64 32.08
N ILE A 115 9.67 -16.05 33.10
CA ILE A 115 10.11 -16.05 34.49
C ILE A 115 10.76 -17.40 34.78
N ILE A 116 11.98 -17.39 35.32
CA ILE A 116 12.72 -18.60 35.69
C ILE A 116 12.55 -18.84 37.18
N LEU A 117 11.94 -19.98 37.54
CA LEU A 117 11.84 -20.46 38.92
C LEU A 117 12.97 -21.46 39.18
N ALA A 118 14.04 -21.00 39.83
CA ALA A 118 15.18 -21.84 40.19
C ALA A 118 14.91 -22.57 41.51
N ILE A 119 14.30 -23.76 41.42
CA ILE A 119 13.92 -24.56 42.58
C ILE A 119 15.11 -25.39 43.07
N THR A 120 15.52 -25.19 44.32
CA THR A 120 16.63 -25.91 44.96
C THR A 120 16.19 -26.50 46.30
N PRO A 121 16.52 -27.75 46.64
CA PRO A 121 16.21 -28.29 47.95
C PRO A 121 17.20 -27.77 49.01
N ALA A 122 16.71 -27.43 50.20
CA ALA A 122 17.50 -26.79 51.26
C ALA A 122 18.49 -27.73 51.95
N ASN A 123 18.36 -29.05 51.75
CA ASN A 123 19.30 -30.04 52.26
C ASN A 123 20.56 -30.20 51.37
N GLN A 124 20.68 -29.43 50.29
CA GLN A 124 21.83 -29.42 49.41
C GLN A 124 22.43 -28.02 49.35
N ASP A 125 23.73 -27.94 49.07
CA ASP A 125 24.38 -26.65 48.87
C ASP A 125 23.89 -25.99 47.57
N VAL A 126 23.39 -24.77 47.71
CA VAL A 126 22.87 -23.92 46.64
C VAL A 126 23.93 -23.66 45.57
N ALA A 127 25.22 -23.62 45.95
CA ALA A 127 26.31 -23.45 45.00
C ALA A 127 26.43 -24.61 43.99
N THR A 128 25.86 -25.78 44.31
CA THR A 128 25.88 -26.98 43.45
C THR A 128 24.60 -27.17 42.64
N SER A 129 23.66 -26.22 42.72
CA SER A 129 22.35 -26.29 42.07
C SER A 129 22.46 -26.09 40.55
N ASP A 130 22.07 -27.12 39.78
CA ASP A 130 22.04 -27.04 38.32
C ASP A 130 20.99 -26.03 37.81
N ALA A 131 19.88 -25.86 38.54
CA ALA A 131 18.85 -24.90 38.18
C ALA A 131 19.39 -23.46 38.16
N ILE A 132 20.24 -23.12 39.12
CA ILE A 132 20.88 -21.80 39.22
C ILE A 132 21.98 -21.65 38.16
N ARG A 133 22.76 -22.71 37.92
CA ARG A 133 23.78 -22.74 36.86
C ARG A 133 23.17 -22.39 35.50
N LEU A 134 22.07 -23.06 35.14
CA LEU A 134 21.37 -22.82 33.87
C LEU A 134 20.70 -21.45 33.83
N ALA A 135 20.05 -21.02 34.91
CA ALA A 135 19.44 -19.69 34.98
C ALA A 135 20.47 -18.58 34.73
N ARG A 136 21.66 -18.66 35.34
CA ARG A 136 22.73 -17.66 35.18
C ARG A 136 23.35 -17.63 33.78
N GLN A 137 23.26 -18.72 33.02
CA GLN A 137 23.72 -18.77 31.63
C GLN A 137 22.83 -17.92 30.70
N VAL A 138 21.51 -17.90 30.96
CA VAL A 138 20.51 -17.19 30.15
C VAL A 138 20.02 -15.87 30.76
N ASP A 139 20.31 -15.64 32.03
CA ASP A 139 20.00 -14.43 32.80
C ASP A 139 21.17 -14.09 33.77
N PRO A 140 22.31 -13.59 33.26
CA PRO A 140 23.48 -13.27 34.10
C PRO A 140 23.22 -12.15 35.11
N ALA A 141 22.30 -11.24 34.79
CA ALA A 141 21.92 -10.11 35.64
C ALA A 141 20.90 -10.50 36.73
N GLY A 142 20.21 -11.63 36.57
CA GLY A 142 19.21 -12.16 37.50
C GLY A 142 17.88 -11.41 37.46
N GLU A 143 17.56 -10.71 36.37
CA GLU A 143 16.40 -9.81 36.28
C GLU A 143 15.06 -10.54 36.25
N ARG A 144 15.05 -11.80 35.82
CA ARG A 144 13.83 -12.63 35.65
C ARG A 144 13.93 -13.99 36.34
N THR A 145 14.94 -14.16 37.20
CA THR A 145 15.21 -15.40 37.94
C THR A 145 14.83 -15.26 39.42
N PHE A 146 14.00 -16.18 39.90
CA PHE A 146 13.55 -16.26 41.29
C PHE A 146 14.06 -17.55 41.93
N GLY A 147 14.73 -17.43 43.07
CA GLY A 147 15.22 -18.57 43.84
C GLY A 147 14.14 -19.12 44.77
N VAL A 148 13.86 -20.42 44.68
CA VAL A 148 12.91 -21.09 45.58
C VAL A 148 13.62 -22.20 46.33
N LEU A 149 13.62 -22.10 47.66
CA LEU A 149 14.14 -23.15 48.54
C LEU A 149 13.00 -24.06 49.00
N THR A 150 13.17 -25.36 48.80
CA THR A 150 12.18 -26.38 49.21
C THR A 150 12.75 -27.31 50.28
N LYS A 151 11.92 -28.11 50.93
CA LYS A 151 12.37 -29.14 51.90
C LYS A 151 13.15 -28.58 53.10
N LEU A 152 12.80 -27.37 53.56
CA LEU A 152 13.40 -26.73 54.74
C LEU A 152 13.15 -27.51 56.04
N ASP A 153 12.09 -28.32 56.05
CA ASP A 153 11.70 -29.23 57.13
C ASP A 153 12.62 -30.47 57.24
N LEU A 154 13.37 -30.80 56.19
CA LEU A 154 14.25 -31.96 56.12
C LEU A 154 15.73 -31.62 56.32
N MET A 155 16.03 -30.41 56.82
CA MET A 155 17.40 -30.02 57.15
C MET A 155 17.90 -30.73 58.41
N ASP A 156 19.22 -30.97 58.46
CA ASP A 156 19.85 -31.59 59.61
C ASP A 156 19.77 -30.66 60.83
N LYS A 157 19.46 -31.22 62.00
CA LYS A 157 19.34 -30.45 63.25
C LYS A 157 20.65 -29.71 63.54
N GLY A 158 20.56 -28.39 63.70
CA GLY A 158 21.71 -27.50 63.90
C GLY A 158 22.20 -26.81 62.63
N THR A 159 21.61 -27.08 61.47
CA THR A 159 21.84 -26.34 60.23
C THR A 159 20.60 -25.54 59.84
N ASN A 160 20.80 -24.39 59.19
CA ASN A 160 19.71 -23.57 58.65
C ASN A 160 20.09 -22.97 57.30
N ALA A 161 19.09 -22.56 56.52
CA ALA A 161 19.25 -21.95 55.21
C ALA A 161 19.10 -20.42 55.24
N LEU A 162 19.32 -19.80 56.41
CA LEU A 162 19.05 -18.38 56.65
C LEU A 162 19.89 -17.47 55.76
N GLU A 163 21.18 -17.78 55.59
CA GLU A 163 22.08 -16.99 54.74
C GLU A 163 21.65 -17.01 53.26
N VAL A 164 21.03 -18.09 52.78
CA VAL A 164 20.50 -18.18 51.43
C VAL A 164 19.22 -17.37 51.33
N LEU A 165 18.27 -17.56 52.27
CA LEU A 165 16.99 -16.87 52.27
C LEU A 165 17.13 -15.35 52.39
N GLU A 166 18.13 -14.88 53.13
CA GLU A 166 18.50 -13.46 53.23
C GLU A 166 19.33 -12.95 52.04
N GLY A 167 19.71 -13.84 51.11
CA GLY A 167 20.50 -13.49 49.92
C GLY A 167 21.96 -13.14 50.20
N LYS A 168 22.49 -13.52 51.37
CA LYS A 168 23.88 -13.28 51.78
C LYS A 168 24.85 -14.26 51.12
N SER A 169 24.50 -15.55 51.06
CA SER A 169 25.34 -16.59 50.46
C SER A 169 25.26 -16.58 48.93
N PHE A 170 24.07 -16.36 48.38
CA PHE A 170 23.84 -16.25 46.94
C PHE A 170 22.85 -15.12 46.63
N ARG A 171 23.37 -14.03 46.05
CA ARG A 171 22.58 -12.83 45.77
C ARG A 171 21.90 -12.93 44.40
N LEU A 172 20.56 -12.86 44.41
CA LEU A 172 19.71 -12.65 43.24
C LEU A 172 19.13 -11.22 43.27
N GLN A 173 18.63 -10.71 42.14
CA GLN A 173 17.90 -9.43 42.13
C GLN A 173 16.57 -9.54 42.86
N HIS A 174 15.91 -10.69 42.71
CA HIS A 174 14.68 -11.04 43.42
C HIS A 174 14.97 -11.83 44.69
N PRO A 175 14.15 -11.68 45.75
CA PRO A 175 14.39 -12.37 47.01
C PRO A 175 14.19 -13.88 46.87
N TRP A 176 14.91 -14.62 47.71
CA TRP A 176 14.71 -16.06 47.88
C TRP A 176 13.43 -16.32 48.66
N VAL A 177 12.67 -17.33 48.23
CA VAL A 177 11.44 -17.75 48.93
C VAL A 177 11.55 -19.20 49.35
N GLY A 178 11.42 -19.45 50.65
CA GLY A 178 11.33 -20.77 51.24
C GLY A 178 9.91 -21.30 51.20
N ILE A 179 9.73 -22.56 50.79
CA ILE A 179 8.45 -23.26 50.81
C ILE A 179 8.56 -24.63 51.47
N VAL A 180 7.49 -25.05 52.14
CA VAL A 180 7.38 -26.37 52.76
C VAL A 180 6.20 -27.10 52.12
N ASN A 181 6.52 -28.19 51.43
CA ASN A 181 5.54 -28.98 50.68
C ASN A 181 5.08 -30.21 51.50
N ARG A 182 4.03 -30.89 51.02
CA ARG A 182 3.59 -32.17 51.58
C ARG A 182 4.72 -33.20 51.50
N SER A 183 4.93 -33.94 52.59
CA SER A 183 5.86 -35.08 52.59
C SER A 183 5.29 -36.26 51.78
N GLN A 184 6.13 -37.23 51.42
CA GLN A 184 5.64 -38.44 50.74
C GLN A 184 4.62 -39.21 51.60
N ALA A 185 4.75 -39.17 52.93
CA ALA A 185 3.79 -39.77 53.85
C ALA A 185 2.45 -39.02 53.83
N ASP A 186 2.46 -37.69 53.69
CA ASP A 186 1.25 -36.87 53.59
C ASP A 186 0.53 -37.09 52.25
N ILE A 187 1.29 -37.29 51.18
CA ILE A 187 0.74 -37.62 49.86
C ILE A 187 0.04 -38.98 49.91
N ASN A 188 0.66 -39.98 50.55
CA ASN A 188 0.07 -41.32 50.68
C ASN A 188 -1.18 -41.33 51.59
N LYS A 189 -1.36 -40.31 52.44
CA LYS A 189 -2.51 -40.13 53.33
C LYS A 189 -3.55 -39.16 52.77
N ASP A 190 -3.39 -38.70 51.53
CA ASP A 190 -4.27 -37.72 50.87
C ASP A 190 -4.58 -36.48 51.73
N VAL A 191 -3.56 -35.95 52.42
CA VAL A 191 -3.74 -34.75 53.24
C VAL A 191 -4.13 -33.56 52.36
N ASP A 192 -5.21 -32.89 52.76
CA ASP A 192 -5.76 -31.73 52.06
C ASP A 192 -4.77 -30.57 51.92
N MET A 193 -4.87 -29.83 50.81
CA MET A 193 -4.01 -28.69 50.49
C MET A 193 -4.18 -27.53 51.48
N LEU A 194 -5.39 -27.29 52.01
CA LEU A 194 -5.60 -26.26 53.04
C LEU A 194 -4.90 -26.62 54.36
N ALA A 195 -4.87 -27.91 54.70
CA ALA A 195 -4.12 -28.39 55.87
C ALA A 195 -2.60 -28.29 55.64
N ALA A 196 -2.11 -28.54 54.42
CA ALA A 196 -0.71 -28.36 54.07
C ALA A 196 -0.26 -26.89 54.17
N ARG A 197 -1.06 -25.95 53.66
CA ARG A 197 -0.79 -24.50 53.77
C ARG A 197 -0.77 -24.00 55.21
N ARG A 198 -1.69 -24.50 56.06
CA ARG A 198 -1.69 -24.16 57.49
C ARG A 198 -0.42 -24.65 58.18
N ARG A 199 0.03 -25.88 57.88
CA ARG A 199 1.29 -26.42 58.41
C ARG A 199 2.51 -25.66 57.92
N GLU A 200 2.53 -25.23 56.66
CA GLU A 200 3.60 -24.37 56.12
C GLU A 200 3.67 -23.05 56.90
N HIS A 201 2.53 -22.39 57.12
CA HIS A 201 2.47 -21.16 57.88
C HIS A 201 2.93 -21.35 59.34
N GLU A 202 2.46 -22.43 60.00
CA GLU A 202 2.87 -22.79 61.35
C GLU A 202 4.36 -23.08 61.44
N PHE A 203 4.94 -23.80 60.48
CA PHE A 203 6.38 -24.07 60.42
C PHE A 203 7.19 -22.77 60.42
N PHE A 204 6.86 -21.83 59.54
CA PHE A 204 7.57 -20.56 59.48
C PHE A 204 7.32 -19.67 60.71
N ALA A 205 6.13 -19.74 61.32
CA ALA A 205 5.79 -18.95 62.50
C ALA A 205 6.44 -19.47 63.80
N THR A 206 6.57 -20.79 63.94
CA THR A 206 7.08 -21.43 65.17
C THR A 206 8.57 -21.68 65.15
N ASN A 207 9.21 -21.80 63.98
CA ASN A 207 10.63 -22.09 63.88
C ASN A 207 11.48 -20.86 64.31
N PRO A 208 12.33 -20.98 65.35
CA PRO A 208 13.12 -19.86 65.88
C PRO A 208 14.06 -19.24 64.84
N ASP A 209 14.54 -20.02 63.87
CA ASP A 209 15.47 -19.52 62.84
C ASP A 209 14.74 -18.75 61.72
N TYR A 210 13.47 -19.02 61.45
CA TYR A 210 12.75 -18.45 60.30
C TYR A 210 11.59 -17.53 60.67
N ALA A 211 11.24 -17.42 61.96
CA ALA A 211 10.10 -16.65 62.45
C ALA A 211 10.11 -15.17 62.00
N HIS A 212 11.27 -14.53 61.95
CA HIS A 212 11.39 -13.14 61.47
C HIS A 212 11.14 -12.99 59.95
N LEU A 213 11.27 -14.08 59.19
CA LEU A 213 11.04 -14.12 57.74
C LEU A 213 9.64 -14.65 57.38
N ALA A 214 8.82 -15.07 58.35
CA ALA A 214 7.55 -15.75 58.09
C ALA A 214 6.60 -14.99 57.15
N SER A 215 6.62 -13.65 57.14
CA SER A 215 5.82 -12.82 56.23
C SER A 215 6.29 -12.82 54.77
N LYS A 216 7.54 -13.21 54.52
CA LYS A 216 8.20 -13.27 53.20
C LYS A 216 8.41 -14.71 52.70
N MET A 217 7.88 -15.70 53.43
CA MET A 217 8.05 -17.12 53.13
C MET A 217 6.70 -17.77 52.83
N GLY A 218 6.78 -18.98 52.27
CA GLY A 218 5.62 -19.81 51.99
C GLY A 218 5.04 -19.64 50.58
N SER A 219 4.21 -20.62 50.22
CA SER A 219 3.59 -20.72 48.90
C SER A 219 2.69 -19.52 48.55
N GLU A 220 1.97 -18.96 49.53
CA GLU A 220 1.11 -17.79 49.29
C GLU A 220 1.92 -16.53 48.97
N HIS A 221 3.04 -16.30 49.67
CA HIS A 221 3.94 -15.18 49.38
C HIS A 221 4.56 -15.32 47.99
N LEU A 222 5.01 -16.53 47.62
CA LEU A 222 5.56 -16.82 46.30
C LEU A 222 4.56 -16.48 45.18
N VAL A 223 3.30 -16.91 45.32
CA VAL A 223 2.26 -16.62 44.33
C VAL A 223 2.02 -15.12 44.18
N LYS A 224 1.93 -14.38 45.30
CA LYS A 224 1.76 -12.91 45.26
C LYS A 224 2.93 -12.21 44.58
N LEU A 225 4.16 -12.65 44.89
CA LEU A 225 5.39 -12.09 44.35
C LEU A 225 5.51 -12.34 42.83
N LEU A 226 5.22 -13.56 42.38
CA LEU A 226 5.23 -13.90 40.95
C LEU A 226 4.13 -13.18 40.17
N SER A 227 2.93 -13.08 40.76
CA SER A 227 1.80 -12.37 40.14
C SER A 227 2.10 -10.88 39.96
N GLY A 228 2.64 -10.22 41.00
CA GLY A 228 3.00 -8.81 40.93
C GLY A 228 4.15 -8.55 39.93
N HIS A 229 5.13 -9.45 39.84
CA HIS A 229 6.18 -9.33 38.84
C HIS A 229 5.64 -9.50 37.42
N LEU A 230 4.78 -10.50 37.19
CA LEU A 230 4.16 -10.72 35.89
C LEU A 230 3.33 -9.52 35.46
N GLU A 231 2.55 -8.94 36.37
CA GLU A 231 1.76 -7.73 36.10
C GLU A 231 2.64 -6.55 35.68
N ASN A 232 3.77 -6.33 36.38
CA ASN A 232 4.72 -5.28 36.04
C ASN A 232 5.36 -5.50 34.66
N VAL A 233 5.74 -6.73 34.34
CA VAL A 233 6.32 -7.08 33.03
C VAL A 233 5.31 -6.88 31.90
N ILE A 234 4.05 -7.26 32.11
CA ILE A 234 2.97 -7.04 31.14
C ILE A 234 2.77 -5.54 30.94
N LYS A 235 2.61 -4.76 32.02
CA LYS A 235 2.44 -3.30 31.98
C LYS A 235 3.59 -2.59 31.28
N ALA A 236 4.83 -3.01 31.52
CA ALA A 236 6.01 -2.42 30.86
C ALA A 236 6.05 -2.68 29.34
N ARG A 237 5.43 -3.76 28.85
CA ARG A 237 5.44 -4.12 27.42
C ARG A 237 4.23 -3.61 26.64
N ILE A 238 3.11 -3.36 27.29
CA ILE A 238 1.90 -2.82 26.67
C ILE A 238 2.20 -1.61 25.77
N PRO A 239 2.96 -0.57 26.21
CA PRO A 239 3.25 0.59 25.38
C PRO A 239 3.98 0.24 24.07
N ALA A 240 4.94 -0.68 24.13
CA ALA A 240 5.67 -1.12 22.95
C ALA A 240 4.75 -1.85 21.96
N ILE A 241 3.84 -2.70 22.45
CA ILE A 241 2.84 -3.37 21.61
C ILE A 241 1.90 -2.35 20.97
N THR A 242 1.42 -1.36 21.73
CA THR A 242 0.56 -0.28 21.22
C THR A 242 1.25 0.51 20.10
N THR A 243 2.54 0.84 20.24
CA THR A 243 3.29 1.54 19.18
C THR A 243 3.44 0.70 17.91
N LEU A 244 3.72 -0.60 18.04
CA LEU A 244 3.80 -1.52 16.90
C LEU A 244 2.46 -1.68 16.19
N MET A 245 1.36 -1.72 16.95
CA MET A 245 0.01 -1.77 16.38
C MET A 245 -0.35 -0.50 15.64
N ASN A 246 -0.12 0.67 16.23
CA ASN A 246 -0.38 1.94 15.57
C ASN A 246 0.40 2.05 14.25
N LYS A 247 1.70 1.69 14.26
CA LYS A 247 2.49 1.63 13.03
C LYS A 247 1.91 0.67 12.00
N SER A 248 1.47 -0.51 12.42
CA SER A 248 0.87 -1.51 11.52
C SER A 248 -0.48 -1.06 10.96
N ILE A 249 -1.25 -0.28 11.72
CA ILE A 249 -2.48 0.36 11.28
C ILE A 249 -2.17 1.44 10.24
N ASP A 250 -1.20 2.32 10.50
CA ASP A 250 -0.81 3.39 9.57
C ASP A 250 -0.31 2.83 8.23
N GLU A 251 0.47 1.75 8.26
CA GLU A 251 0.92 1.03 7.06
C GLU A 251 -0.25 0.41 6.29
N ALA A 252 -1.21 -0.21 6.99
CA ALA A 252 -2.39 -0.79 6.37
C ALA A 252 -3.35 0.28 5.80
N GLU A 253 -3.50 1.42 6.47
CA GLU A 253 -4.27 2.57 6.00
C GLU A 253 -3.65 3.18 4.74
N SER A 254 -2.32 3.36 4.73
CA SER A 254 -1.59 3.84 3.56
C SER A 254 -1.70 2.88 2.36
N GLU A 255 -1.64 1.57 2.60
CA GLU A 255 -1.87 0.56 1.56
C GLU A 255 -3.32 0.62 1.04
N LEU A 256 -4.29 0.83 1.93
CA LEU A 256 -5.70 0.96 1.55
C LEU A 256 -5.96 2.22 0.72
N ASP A 257 -5.34 3.35 1.07
CA ASP A 257 -5.45 4.59 0.30
C ASP A 257 -4.85 4.44 -1.11
N TYR A 258 -3.73 3.72 -1.23
CA TYR A 258 -3.14 3.40 -2.53
C TYR A 258 -4.03 2.46 -3.38
N LEU A 259 -4.62 1.44 -2.75
CA LEU A 259 -5.57 0.53 -3.41
C LEU A 259 -6.92 1.22 -3.69
N GLY A 260 -7.18 2.33 -3.00
CA GLY A 260 -8.37 3.16 -3.03
C GLY A 260 -9.61 2.51 -2.38
N ARG A 261 -10.65 3.32 -2.16
CA ARG A 261 -11.87 2.91 -1.44
C ARG A 261 -12.72 1.91 -2.24
N PRO A 262 -13.44 1.00 -1.57
CA PRO A 262 -14.35 0.08 -2.25
C PRO A 262 -15.47 0.84 -2.97
N VAL A 263 -15.83 0.35 -4.15
CA VAL A 263 -16.97 0.88 -4.91
C VAL A 263 -18.25 0.56 -4.15
N THR A 264 -19.05 1.59 -3.92
CA THR A 264 -20.34 1.47 -3.24
C THR A 264 -21.38 0.83 -4.16
N VAL A 265 -22.34 0.11 -3.56
CA VAL A 265 -23.40 -0.60 -4.31
C VAL A 265 -24.48 0.38 -4.81
N ASP A 266 -24.58 1.56 -4.19
CA ASP A 266 -25.57 2.56 -4.57
C ASP A 266 -25.26 3.20 -5.93
N THR A 267 -26.27 3.23 -6.80
CA THR A 267 -26.18 3.79 -8.16
C THR A 267 -25.81 5.28 -8.16
N GLY A 268 -26.29 6.05 -7.18
CA GLY A 268 -25.95 7.47 -7.06
C GLY A 268 -24.48 7.68 -6.70
N ALA A 269 -23.98 6.88 -5.76
CA ALA A 269 -22.58 6.90 -5.38
C ALA A 269 -21.62 6.38 -6.48
N GLN A 270 -22.03 5.37 -7.26
CA GLN A 270 -21.29 4.94 -8.46
C GLN A 270 -21.18 6.06 -9.49
N LEU A 271 -22.28 6.75 -9.79
CA LEU A 271 -22.29 7.88 -10.70
C LEU A 271 -21.37 9.01 -10.22
N TYR A 272 -21.46 9.34 -8.92
CA TYR A 272 -20.58 10.35 -8.31
C TYR A 272 -19.10 9.99 -8.48
N THR A 273 -18.74 8.74 -8.21
CA THR A 273 -17.37 8.23 -8.35
C THR A 273 -16.87 8.35 -9.79
N ILE A 274 -17.70 7.96 -10.78
CA ILE A 274 -17.34 8.09 -12.20
C ILE A 274 -17.12 9.57 -12.58
N LEU A 275 -17.99 10.47 -12.12
CA LEU A 275 -17.88 11.91 -12.39
C LEU A 275 -16.62 12.52 -11.74
N GLU A 276 -16.25 12.08 -10.54
CA GLU A 276 -15.02 12.48 -9.87
C GLU A 276 -13.78 12.05 -10.67
N LEU A 277 -13.74 10.80 -11.13
CA LEU A 277 -12.66 10.27 -11.98
C LEU A 277 -12.57 11.03 -13.32
N CYS A 278 -13.71 11.38 -13.91
CA CYS A 278 -13.73 12.19 -15.13
C CYS A 278 -13.17 13.60 -14.90
N ARG A 279 -13.50 14.23 -13.77
CA ARG A 279 -12.92 15.54 -13.38
C ARG A 279 -11.42 15.45 -13.15
N ALA A 280 -10.94 14.39 -12.51
CA ALA A 280 -9.52 14.14 -12.31
C ALA A 280 -8.78 13.98 -13.65
N PHE A 281 -9.39 13.29 -14.61
CA PHE A 281 -8.90 13.22 -15.99
C PHE A 281 -8.90 14.59 -16.69
N ASP A 282 -10.00 15.35 -16.65
CA ASP A 282 -10.11 16.67 -17.28
C ASP A 282 -9.05 17.64 -16.73
N ARG A 283 -8.79 17.60 -15.42
CA ARG A 283 -7.71 18.36 -14.78
C ARG A 283 -6.34 17.93 -15.32
N THR A 284 -6.06 16.63 -15.31
CA THR A 284 -4.78 16.09 -15.79
C THR A 284 -4.56 16.41 -17.27
N PHE A 285 -5.60 16.31 -18.11
CA PHE A 285 -5.56 16.67 -19.52
C PHE A 285 -5.25 18.17 -19.72
N THR A 286 -5.93 19.04 -18.96
CA THR A 286 -5.68 20.49 -18.99
C THR A 286 -4.24 20.82 -18.56
N GLU A 287 -3.73 20.17 -17.51
CA GLU A 287 -2.35 20.32 -17.06
C GLU A 287 -1.33 19.89 -18.13
N HIS A 288 -1.63 18.85 -18.95
CA HIS A 288 -0.76 18.45 -20.06
C HIS A 288 -0.79 19.42 -21.25
N LEU A 289 -1.86 20.21 -21.39
CA LEU A 289 -1.97 21.23 -22.43
C LEU A 289 -1.35 22.57 -22.01
N GLU A 290 -1.55 23.00 -20.77
CA GLU A 290 -1.17 24.35 -20.30
C GLU A 290 0.06 24.37 -19.38
N GLY A 291 0.34 23.28 -18.67
CA GLY A 291 1.31 23.25 -17.55
C GLY A 291 2.78 23.12 -17.93
N GLY A 292 3.22 23.67 -19.07
CA GLY A 292 4.63 23.59 -19.51
C GLY A 292 5.10 22.17 -19.87
N ARG A 293 4.15 21.29 -20.20
CA ARG A 293 4.37 19.89 -20.63
C ARG A 293 4.47 19.80 -22.16
N PRO A 294 5.05 18.71 -22.72
CA PRO A 294 5.34 18.61 -24.15
C PRO A 294 4.12 18.72 -25.08
N GLY A 295 2.89 18.53 -24.58
CA GLY A 295 1.67 18.64 -25.39
C GLY A 295 1.47 20.04 -25.99
N GLY A 296 1.48 21.08 -25.14
CA GLY A 296 1.32 22.47 -25.56
C GLY A 296 2.49 22.95 -26.44
N ASP A 297 3.72 22.69 -26.03
CA ASP A 297 4.93 23.09 -26.76
C ASP A 297 5.00 22.49 -28.17
N ARG A 298 4.56 21.23 -28.32
CA ARG A 298 4.49 20.59 -29.64
C ARG A 298 3.48 21.28 -30.55
N ILE A 299 2.34 21.73 -30.01
CA ILE A 299 1.34 22.49 -30.77
C ILE A 299 1.93 23.84 -31.22
N TYR A 300 2.63 24.55 -30.33
CA TYR A 300 3.37 25.77 -30.71
C TYR A 300 4.39 25.50 -31.81
N GLY A 301 5.13 24.40 -31.73
CA GLY A 301 6.07 23.97 -32.78
C GLY A 301 5.41 23.74 -34.16
N VAL A 302 4.15 23.29 -34.20
CA VAL A 302 3.38 23.20 -35.46
C VAL A 302 3.22 24.58 -36.08
N PHE A 303 2.82 25.57 -35.29
CA PHE A 303 2.46 26.90 -35.79
C PHE A 303 3.67 27.82 -36.03
N ASP A 304 4.70 27.75 -35.19
CA ASP A 304 5.84 28.65 -35.29
C ASP A 304 6.91 28.16 -36.26
N TYR A 305 7.03 26.84 -36.43
CA TYR A 305 8.06 26.23 -37.27
C TYR A 305 7.50 25.50 -38.50
N MET A 306 6.59 24.54 -38.32
CA MET A 306 6.17 23.68 -39.42
C MET A 306 5.30 24.39 -40.46
N LEU A 307 4.29 25.15 -40.02
CA LEU A 307 3.42 25.90 -40.92
C LEU A 307 4.21 26.94 -41.74
N PRO A 308 5.02 27.84 -41.16
CA PRO A 308 5.80 28.81 -41.93
C PRO A 308 6.80 28.14 -42.89
N LYS A 309 7.41 27.03 -42.50
CA LYS A 309 8.29 26.24 -43.37
C LYS A 309 7.53 25.62 -44.54
N ALA A 310 6.31 25.14 -44.32
CA ALA A 310 5.46 24.60 -45.37
C ALA A 310 5.01 25.69 -46.35
N LEU A 311 4.64 26.88 -45.85
CA LEU A 311 4.27 28.04 -46.68
C LEU A 311 5.44 28.50 -47.58
N LYS A 312 6.66 28.52 -47.06
CA LYS A 312 7.87 28.89 -47.82
C LYS A 312 8.26 27.87 -48.92
N LYS A 313 7.87 26.60 -48.76
CA LYS A 313 8.19 25.52 -49.70
C LYS A 313 7.21 25.44 -50.88
N LEU A 314 6.18 26.28 -50.92
CA LEU A 314 5.19 26.24 -51.99
C LEU A 314 5.83 26.63 -53.34
N PRO A 315 5.39 25.99 -54.45
CA PRO A 315 6.02 26.14 -55.77
C PRO A 315 5.61 27.44 -56.49
N PHE A 316 5.68 28.58 -55.80
CA PHE A 316 5.29 29.88 -56.37
C PHE A 316 6.22 30.34 -57.50
N ALA A 317 7.52 30.01 -57.43
CA ALA A 317 8.48 30.40 -58.46
C ALA A 317 8.19 29.74 -59.82
N SER A 318 7.76 28.47 -59.83
CA SER A 318 7.36 27.78 -61.05
C SER A 318 5.97 28.20 -61.53
N HIS A 319 5.03 28.41 -60.60
CA HIS A 319 3.66 28.81 -60.93
C HIS A 319 3.59 30.24 -61.50
N LEU A 320 4.36 31.17 -60.94
CA LEU A 320 4.44 32.57 -61.41
C LEU A 320 5.53 32.77 -62.48
N SER A 321 5.96 31.69 -63.15
CA SER A 321 6.88 31.79 -64.28
C SER A 321 6.28 32.60 -65.41
N VAL A 322 7.12 33.33 -66.16
CA VAL A 322 6.67 34.24 -67.23
C VAL A 322 5.84 33.50 -68.29
N GLN A 323 6.19 32.25 -68.59
CA GLN A 323 5.47 31.39 -69.53
C GLN A 323 4.05 31.07 -69.04
N ASN A 324 3.89 30.71 -67.76
CA ASN A 324 2.59 30.39 -67.20
C ASN A 324 1.72 31.64 -67.00
N VAL A 325 2.32 32.75 -66.54
CA VAL A 325 1.62 34.04 -66.40
C VAL A 325 1.10 34.51 -67.76
N ARG A 326 1.93 34.46 -68.82
CA ARG A 326 1.50 34.78 -70.18
C ARG A 326 0.32 33.91 -70.61
N LYS A 327 0.41 32.59 -70.42
CA LYS A 327 -0.65 31.64 -70.80
C LYS A 327 -1.97 31.95 -70.09
N VAL A 328 -1.95 32.14 -68.76
CA VAL A 328 -3.15 32.35 -67.95
C VAL A 328 -3.79 33.71 -68.27
N VAL A 329 -3.00 34.77 -68.40
CA VAL A 329 -3.49 36.11 -68.75
C VAL A 329 -4.07 36.11 -70.17
N SER A 330 -3.38 35.52 -71.16
CA SER A 330 -3.90 35.46 -72.54
C SER A 330 -5.18 34.62 -72.66
N GLN A 331 -5.35 33.60 -71.80
CA GLN A 331 -6.55 32.76 -71.76
C GLN A 331 -7.73 33.45 -71.05
N ALA A 332 -7.48 34.40 -70.17
CA ALA A 332 -8.52 35.10 -69.41
C ALA A 332 -8.98 36.37 -70.12
N ASP A 333 -8.04 37.24 -70.49
CA ASP A 333 -8.32 38.58 -71.03
C ASP A 333 -8.12 38.67 -72.57
N GLY A 334 -7.59 37.62 -73.20
CA GLY A 334 -7.36 37.56 -74.64
C GLY A 334 -5.96 38.02 -75.07
N TYR A 335 -5.70 37.99 -76.39
CA TYR A 335 -4.38 38.29 -76.96
C TYR A 335 -4.17 39.78 -77.28
N GLN A 336 -5.22 40.60 -77.18
CA GLN A 336 -5.15 42.02 -77.54
C GLN A 336 -4.27 42.81 -76.55
N PRO A 337 -3.58 43.87 -77.00
CA PRO A 337 -2.82 44.73 -76.11
C PRO A 337 -3.73 45.43 -75.11
N HIS A 338 -3.41 45.33 -73.82
CA HIS A 338 -4.24 45.90 -72.77
C HIS A 338 -3.85 47.37 -72.51
N LEU A 339 -4.82 48.28 -72.61
CA LEU A 339 -4.67 49.69 -72.24
C LEU A 339 -4.73 49.92 -70.72
N ILE A 340 -5.32 48.96 -69.99
CA ILE A 340 -5.51 48.93 -68.53
C ILE A 340 -5.06 47.55 -68.02
N ALA A 341 -4.66 47.42 -66.76
CA ALA A 341 -4.27 46.14 -66.16
C ALA A 341 -5.31 45.00 -66.41
N PRO A 342 -4.88 43.78 -66.84
CA PRO A 342 -5.74 42.64 -67.14
C PRO A 342 -6.31 42.00 -65.86
N GLU A 343 -7.44 42.53 -65.39
CA GLU A 343 -8.00 42.22 -64.08
C GLU A 343 -8.39 40.73 -63.93
N LEU A 344 -8.93 40.10 -64.98
CA LEU A 344 -9.39 38.70 -64.90
C LEU A 344 -8.21 37.73 -64.81
N GLY A 345 -7.12 37.99 -65.52
CA GLY A 345 -5.87 37.26 -65.46
C GLY A 345 -5.22 37.35 -64.08
N TYR A 346 -5.17 38.54 -63.48
CA TYR A 346 -4.73 38.72 -62.09
C TYR A 346 -5.59 37.90 -61.12
N ARG A 347 -6.92 37.97 -61.24
CA ARG A 347 -7.85 37.20 -60.39
C ARG A 347 -7.58 35.70 -60.48
N ARG A 348 -7.48 35.14 -61.70
CA ARG A 348 -7.24 33.69 -61.89
C ARG A 348 -5.87 33.25 -61.38
N LEU A 349 -4.83 34.06 -61.59
CA LEU A 349 -3.48 33.75 -61.08
C LEU A 349 -3.44 33.75 -59.55
N ILE A 350 -4.08 34.73 -58.91
CA ILE A 350 -4.19 34.82 -57.46
C ILE A 350 -5.02 33.64 -56.93
N GLU A 351 -6.20 33.37 -57.47
CA GLU A 351 -7.05 32.25 -57.05
C GLU A 351 -6.30 30.90 -57.15
N SER A 352 -5.61 30.66 -58.26
CA SER A 352 -4.80 29.45 -58.45
C SER A 352 -3.64 29.36 -57.46
N SER A 353 -2.99 30.49 -57.16
CA SER A 353 -1.90 30.56 -56.18
C SER A 353 -2.41 30.30 -54.76
N LEU A 354 -3.57 30.85 -54.39
CA LEU A 354 -4.14 30.70 -53.05
C LEU A 354 -4.62 29.27 -52.76
N LYS A 355 -5.02 28.51 -53.78
CA LYS A 355 -5.38 27.08 -53.63
C LYS A 355 -4.23 26.24 -53.08
N PHE A 356 -2.96 26.59 -53.31
CA PHE A 356 -1.82 25.87 -52.74
C PHE A 356 -1.74 25.96 -51.21
N PHE A 357 -2.35 26.96 -50.58
CA PHE A 357 -2.39 27.09 -49.11
C PHE A 357 -3.31 26.07 -48.43
N THR A 358 -4.25 25.46 -49.16
CA THR A 358 -5.16 24.44 -48.61
C THR A 358 -4.41 23.22 -48.06
N GLY A 359 -3.34 22.77 -48.74
CA GLY A 359 -2.53 21.64 -48.31
C GLY A 359 -1.84 21.87 -46.96
N PRO A 360 -0.97 22.90 -46.82
CA PRO A 360 -0.32 23.24 -45.55
C PRO A 360 -1.31 23.52 -44.40
N ALA A 361 -2.45 24.13 -44.71
CA ALA A 361 -3.52 24.39 -43.75
C ALA A 361 -4.10 23.08 -43.18
N LEU A 362 -4.46 22.13 -44.05
CA LEU A 362 -4.97 20.82 -43.65
C LEU A 362 -3.91 19.99 -42.91
N ALA A 363 -2.65 20.02 -43.36
CA ALA A 363 -1.56 19.32 -42.68
C ALA A 363 -1.36 19.82 -41.23
N SER A 364 -1.54 21.13 -41.00
CA SER A 364 -1.48 21.71 -39.65
C SER A 364 -2.63 21.23 -38.77
N VAL A 365 -3.84 21.14 -39.32
CA VAL A 365 -5.03 20.58 -38.64
C VAL A 365 -4.80 19.12 -38.23
N GLU A 366 -4.32 18.28 -39.14
CA GLU A 366 -4.05 16.85 -38.88
C GLU A 366 -2.95 16.66 -37.83
N THR A 367 -1.89 17.46 -37.89
CA THR A 367 -0.77 17.35 -36.95
C THR A 367 -1.21 17.71 -35.53
N VAL A 368 -2.01 18.77 -35.36
CA VAL A 368 -2.55 19.15 -34.05
C VAL A 368 -3.50 18.09 -33.51
N HIS A 369 -4.37 17.52 -34.34
CA HIS A 369 -5.26 16.44 -33.94
C HIS A 369 -4.50 15.21 -33.41
N ASN A 370 -3.42 14.80 -34.10
CA ASN A 370 -2.57 13.69 -33.64
C ASN A 370 -1.90 13.97 -32.29
N ILE A 371 -1.44 15.21 -32.07
CA ILE A 371 -0.88 15.62 -30.78
C ILE A 371 -1.96 15.53 -29.68
N LEU A 372 -3.17 16.00 -29.95
CA LEU A 372 -4.29 15.94 -28.98
C LEU A 372 -4.64 14.49 -28.61
N ILE A 373 -4.67 13.56 -29.56
CA ILE A 373 -4.87 12.13 -29.29
C ILE A 373 -3.78 11.58 -28.36
N GLU A 374 -2.51 11.95 -28.61
CA GLU A 374 -1.39 11.51 -27.77
C GLU A 374 -1.47 12.10 -26.35
N VAL A 375 -1.90 13.36 -26.22
CA VAL A 375 -2.13 14.00 -24.92
C VAL A 375 -3.25 13.29 -24.17
N VAL A 376 -4.36 12.92 -24.82
CA VAL A 376 -5.42 12.10 -24.20
C VAL A 376 -4.86 10.78 -23.69
N ARG A 377 -4.10 10.04 -24.51
CA ARG A 377 -3.48 8.76 -24.09
C ARG A 377 -2.54 8.92 -22.89
N THR A 378 -1.78 10.00 -22.86
CA THR A 378 -0.84 10.31 -21.77
C THR A 378 -1.60 10.71 -20.50
N ALA A 379 -2.66 11.50 -20.62
CA ALA A 379 -3.50 11.90 -19.51
C ALA A 379 -4.22 10.70 -18.87
N VAL A 380 -4.81 9.79 -19.67
CA VAL A 380 -5.46 8.56 -19.15
C VAL A 380 -4.46 7.71 -18.35
N LYS A 381 -3.22 7.56 -18.84
CA LYS A 381 -2.16 6.81 -18.13
C LYS A 381 -1.63 7.53 -16.88
N GLY A 382 -1.64 8.87 -16.91
CA GLY A 382 -1.16 9.73 -15.83
C GLY A 382 -2.09 9.77 -14.62
N THR A 383 -3.39 9.58 -14.81
CA THR A 383 -4.37 9.56 -13.73
C THR A 383 -4.29 8.24 -12.95
N GLN A 384 -3.68 8.26 -11.76
CA GLN A 384 -3.48 7.07 -10.92
C GLN A 384 -4.79 6.38 -10.53
N GLU A 385 -5.82 7.17 -10.21
CA GLU A 385 -7.14 6.68 -9.79
C GLU A 385 -7.85 5.89 -10.92
N LEU A 386 -7.65 6.30 -12.17
CA LEU A 386 -8.21 5.63 -13.33
C LEU A 386 -7.57 4.27 -13.61
N LYS A 387 -6.33 4.02 -13.15
CA LYS A 387 -5.65 2.71 -13.36
C LYS A 387 -6.40 1.54 -12.77
N ARG A 388 -7.23 1.80 -11.76
CA ARG A 388 -8.08 0.80 -11.10
C ARG A 388 -9.19 0.28 -12.02
N PHE A 389 -9.66 1.10 -12.97
CA PHE A 389 -10.87 0.87 -13.75
C PHE A 389 -10.55 0.81 -15.25
N PRO A 390 -10.04 -0.32 -15.77
CA PRO A 390 -9.64 -0.44 -17.18
C PRO A 390 -10.79 -0.26 -18.18
N THR A 391 -12.01 -0.67 -17.83
CA THR A 391 -13.21 -0.44 -18.65
C THR A 391 -13.54 1.05 -18.75
N LEU A 392 -13.54 1.78 -17.63
CA LEU A 392 -13.73 3.23 -17.63
C LEU A 392 -12.62 3.96 -18.41
N GLN A 393 -11.37 3.54 -18.28
CA GLN A 393 -10.26 4.11 -19.06
C GLN A 393 -10.50 4.00 -20.57
N TYR A 394 -10.91 2.82 -21.02
CA TYR A 394 -11.20 2.56 -22.43
C TYR A 394 -12.37 3.44 -22.93
N GLU A 395 -13.46 3.52 -22.16
CA GLU A 395 -14.63 4.31 -22.52
C GLU A 395 -14.34 5.82 -22.54
N ILE A 396 -13.60 6.35 -21.55
CA ILE A 396 -13.16 7.75 -21.54
C ILE A 396 -12.26 8.04 -22.74
N ALA A 397 -11.28 7.17 -23.02
CA ALA A 397 -10.38 7.35 -24.16
C ALA A 397 -11.14 7.30 -25.50
N SER A 398 -12.08 6.36 -25.64
CA SER A 398 -12.94 6.21 -26.82
C SER A 398 -13.80 7.46 -27.04
N ALA A 399 -14.49 7.93 -25.99
CA ALA A 399 -15.33 9.11 -26.05
C ALA A 399 -14.51 10.39 -26.37
N ALA A 400 -13.35 10.56 -25.74
CA ALA A 400 -12.46 11.67 -26.00
C ALA A 400 -11.95 11.66 -27.47
N ASN A 401 -11.53 10.50 -27.99
CA ASN A 401 -11.09 10.38 -29.38
C ASN A 401 -12.23 10.68 -30.38
N ALA A 402 -13.45 10.21 -30.10
CA ALA A 402 -14.61 10.51 -30.92
C ALA A 402 -14.95 12.02 -30.93
N ALA A 403 -14.78 12.71 -29.79
CA ALA A 403 -14.94 14.16 -29.72
C ALA A 403 -13.84 14.90 -30.53
N LEU A 404 -12.57 14.48 -30.38
CA LEU A 404 -11.44 15.05 -31.13
C LEU A 404 -11.61 14.89 -32.64
N GLU A 405 -12.22 13.80 -33.11
CA GLU A 405 -12.51 13.59 -34.54
C GLU A 405 -13.50 14.62 -35.07
N ARG A 406 -14.56 14.92 -34.30
CA ARG A 406 -15.54 15.95 -34.66
C ARG A 406 -14.91 17.33 -34.70
N PHE A 407 -14.10 17.66 -33.70
CA PHE A 407 -13.38 18.93 -33.64
C PHE A 407 -12.38 19.08 -34.80
N ARG A 408 -11.74 17.98 -35.22
CA ARG A 408 -10.89 17.95 -36.42
C ARG A 408 -11.68 18.32 -37.67
N GLU A 409 -12.84 17.70 -37.90
CA GLU A 409 -13.67 17.99 -39.08
C GLU A 409 -14.18 19.44 -39.11
N ASP A 410 -14.57 19.99 -37.97
CA ASP A 410 -14.99 21.40 -37.88
C ASP A 410 -13.82 22.36 -38.11
N SER A 411 -12.64 22.00 -37.62
CA SER A 411 -11.39 22.74 -37.86
C SER A 411 -10.97 22.69 -39.33
N LYS A 412 -11.07 21.54 -40.01
CA LYS A 412 -10.83 21.42 -41.46
C LYS A 412 -11.76 22.35 -42.23
N LYS A 413 -13.07 22.28 -41.98
CA LYS A 413 -14.06 23.13 -42.65
C LYS A 413 -13.77 24.61 -42.44
N THR A 414 -13.46 25.01 -41.22
CA THR A 414 -13.18 26.41 -40.88
C THR A 414 -11.90 26.91 -41.54
N THR A 415 -10.84 26.11 -41.51
CA THR A 415 -9.56 26.50 -42.12
C THR A 415 -9.65 26.57 -43.65
N LEU A 416 -10.38 25.65 -44.29
CA LEU A 416 -10.66 25.71 -45.72
C LEU A 416 -11.52 26.93 -46.08
N ARG A 417 -12.51 27.28 -45.24
CA ARG A 417 -13.30 28.51 -45.42
C ARG A 417 -12.43 29.75 -45.34
N LEU A 418 -11.46 29.83 -44.42
CA LEU A 418 -10.54 30.96 -44.34
C LEU A 418 -9.74 31.15 -45.63
N VAL A 419 -9.15 30.07 -46.16
CA VAL A 419 -8.44 30.13 -47.46
C VAL A 419 -9.40 30.48 -48.60
N GLY A 420 -10.62 29.92 -48.57
CA GLY A 420 -11.68 30.22 -49.53
C GLY A 420 -12.09 31.69 -49.53
N MET A 421 -12.23 32.31 -48.35
CA MET A 421 -12.56 33.74 -48.20
C MET A 421 -11.52 34.62 -48.87
N GLU A 422 -10.23 34.38 -48.61
CA GLU A 422 -9.13 35.12 -49.25
C GLU A 422 -9.10 34.93 -50.78
N SER A 423 -9.53 33.75 -51.27
CA SER A 423 -9.61 33.48 -52.71
C SER A 423 -10.82 34.08 -53.42
N THR A 424 -11.91 34.35 -52.69
CA THR A 424 -13.19 34.78 -53.26
C THR A 424 -13.23 36.29 -53.50
N TYR A 425 -12.68 37.08 -52.58
CA TYR A 425 -12.72 38.54 -52.67
C TYR A 425 -11.32 39.14 -52.58
N ILE A 426 -10.83 39.62 -53.72
CA ILE A 426 -9.56 40.34 -53.80
C ILE A 426 -9.80 41.81 -53.49
N THR A 427 -9.00 42.36 -52.57
CA THR A 427 -9.18 43.71 -52.05
C THR A 427 -9.07 44.77 -53.17
N PRO A 428 -10.05 45.67 -53.34
CA PRO A 428 -10.02 46.70 -54.39
C PRO A 428 -8.81 47.64 -54.30
N HIS A 429 -8.25 47.81 -53.09
CA HIS A 429 -7.02 48.56 -52.86
C HIS A 429 -5.83 48.00 -53.66
N PHE A 430 -5.76 46.67 -53.84
CA PHE A 430 -4.73 46.03 -54.65
C PHE A 430 -4.78 46.52 -56.10
N PHE A 431 -5.97 46.49 -56.72
CA PHE A 431 -6.16 46.94 -58.10
C PHE A 431 -5.97 48.45 -58.27
N ARG A 432 -6.38 49.28 -57.30
CA ARG A 432 -6.13 50.73 -57.33
C ARG A 432 -4.63 51.05 -57.30
N LYS A 433 -3.85 50.29 -56.53
CA LYS A 433 -2.39 50.45 -56.48
C LYS A 433 -1.73 50.05 -57.81
N LEU A 434 -2.23 48.99 -58.45
CA LEU A 434 -1.77 48.59 -59.79
C LEU A 434 -2.00 49.69 -60.82
N SER A 435 -3.17 50.32 -60.85
CA SER A 435 -3.48 51.41 -61.79
C SER A 435 -2.52 52.60 -61.66
N LEU A 436 -2.18 53.01 -60.43
CA LEU A 436 -1.23 54.11 -60.18
C LEU A 436 0.21 53.78 -60.60
N ASP A 437 0.62 52.51 -60.46
CA ASP A 437 1.95 52.04 -60.86
C ASP A 437 2.05 51.77 -62.37
N ASP A 438 0.93 51.48 -63.04
CA ASP A 438 0.82 51.34 -64.50
C ASP A 438 0.84 52.70 -65.21
N ASP A 439 0.20 53.75 -64.66
CA ASP A 439 0.30 55.12 -65.20
C ASP A 439 1.75 55.63 -65.23
N LYS A 440 2.54 55.31 -64.20
CA LYS A 440 3.98 55.62 -64.15
C LYS A 440 4.81 54.78 -65.12
N PHE A 441 4.39 53.54 -65.39
CA PHE A 441 5.10 52.61 -66.27
C PHE A 441 4.84 52.92 -67.75
N LEU A 442 3.59 53.22 -68.12
CA LEU A 442 3.19 53.68 -69.45
C LEU A 442 3.86 55.02 -69.80
N ALA A 443 4.05 55.92 -68.83
CA ALA A 443 4.82 57.15 -69.00
C ALA A 443 6.33 56.91 -69.25
N ALA A 444 6.89 55.79 -68.78
CA ALA A 444 8.32 55.46 -68.90
C ALA A 444 8.66 54.56 -70.11
N THR A 445 7.67 53.93 -70.73
CA THR A 445 7.86 52.99 -71.85
C THR A 445 6.99 53.38 -73.04
N THR A 446 7.45 54.37 -73.79
CA THR A 446 6.98 54.60 -75.16
C THR A 446 7.44 53.42 -76.03
N ASN A 447 6.50 52.51 -76.31
CA ASN A 447 6.52 51.39 -77.26
C ASN A 447 6.66 49.96 -76.65
N LEU A 448 5.57 49.20 -76.85
CA LEU A 448 5.37 47.73 -76.83
C LEU A 448 4.72 47.09 -75.57
N PRO A 449 3.37 47.04 -75.52
CA PRO A 449 2.63 46.07 -74.71
C PRO A 449 2.91 44.64 -75.23
N HIS A 450 3.24 43.70 -74.33
CA HIS A 450 3.62 42.26 -74.54
C HIS A 450 5.10 41.86 -74.41
N THR A 451 5.98 42.77 -73.99
CA THR A 451 7.38 42.42 -73.65
C THR A 451 7.43 41.45 -72.44
N GLU A 452 8.41 40.55 -72.41
CA GLU A 452 8.64 39.61 -71.28
C GLU A 452 8.67 40.31 -69.91
N ALA A 453 9.16 41.55 -69.89
CA ALA A 453 9.18 42.45 -68.73
C ALA A 453 7.78 42.75 -68.16
N TYR A 454 6.75 42.85 -69.01
CA TYR A 454 5.36 43.12 -68.59
C TYR A 454 4.78 41.94 -67.81
N PHE A 455 4.89 40.73 -68.36
CA PHE A 455 4.44 39.51 -67.68
C PHE A 455 5.25 39.22 -66.41
N LYS A 456 6.55 39.57 -66.41
CA LYS A 456 7.39 39.51 -65.19
C LYS A 456 6.89 40.46 -64.09
N LYS A 457 6.44 41.66 -64.46
CA LYS A 457 5.85 42.61 -63.50
C LYS A 457 4.50 42.13 -62.96
N ILE A 458 3.64 41.56 -63.81
CA ILE A 458 2.39 40.89 -63.37
C ILE A 458 2.70 39.79 -62.34
N GLY A 459 3.67 38.92 -62.63
CA GLY A 459 4.10 37.87 -61.71
C GLY A 459 4.63 38.42 -60.37
N SER A 460 5.41 39.50 -60.40
CA SER A 460 5.92 40.16 -59.19
C SER A 460 4.80 40.78 -58.34
N ASN A 461 3.81 41.39 -58.98
CA ASN A 461 2.65 42.00 -58.32
C ASN A 461 1.76 40.93 -57.66
N VAL A 462 1.48 39.83 -58.38
CA VAL A 462 0.76 38.67 -57.82
C VAL A 462 1.54 38.07 -56.65
N SER A 463 2.86 37.90 -56.78
CA SER A 463 3.70 37.39 -55.70
C SER A 463 3.62 38.26 -54.44
N THR A 464 3.61 39.59 -54.59
CA THR A 464 3.51 40.53 -53.48
C THR A 464 2.16 40.39 -52.75
N TYR A 465 1.06 40.25 -53.50
CA TYR A 465 -0.27 40.01 -52.93
C TYR A 465 -0.35 38.65 -52.22
N VAL A 466 0.14 37.58 -52.86
CA VAL A 466 0.17 36.23 -52.29
C VAL A 466 1.00 36.19 -51.00
N ASN A 467 2.12 36.91 -50.92
CA ASN A 467 2.91 37.02 -49.71
C ASN A 467 2.16 37.73 -48.58
N MET A 468 1.43 38.81 -48.88
CA MET A 468 0.58 39.50 -47.90
C MET A 468 -0.52 38.56 -47.35
N VAL A 469 -1.21 37.83 -48.24
CA VAL A 469 -2.21 36.83 -47.83
C VAL A 469 -1.56 35.70 -47.03
N SER A 470 -0.35 35.28 -47.40
CA SER A 470 0.41 34.27 -46.64
C SER A 470 0.71 34.72 -45.21
N GLU A 471 1.01 36.00 -44.97
CA GLU A 471 1.22 36.54 -43.62
C GLU A 471 -0.09 36.58 -42.82
N THR A 472 -1.20 36.96 -43.46
CA THR A 472 -2.53 36.90 -42.84
C THR A 472 -2.91 35.48 -42.47
N LEU A 473 -2.77 34.53 -43.41
CA LEU A 473 -3.07 33.11 -43.20
C LEU A 473 -2.17 32.46 -42.14
N ARG A 474 -0.90 32.86 -42.07
CA ARG A 474 0.02 32.42 -41.01
C ARG A 474 -0.50 32.74 -39.61
N ASN A 475 -1.26 33.83 -39.47
CA ASN A 475 -1.84 34.25 -38.18
C ASN A 475 -3.27 33.75 -37.97
N SER A 476 -4.08 33.63 -39.03
CA SER A 476 -5.50 33.23 -38.92
C SER A 476 -5.68 31.72 -38.82
N ILE A 477 -4.87 30.92 -39.52
CA ILE A 477 -4.95 29.45 -39.49
C ILE A 477 -4.72 28.91 -38.06
N PRO A 478 -3.63 29.27 -37.34
CA PRO A 478 -3.44 28.81 -35.97
C PRO A 478 -4.61 29.19 -35.05
N LYS A 479 -5.15 30.41 -35.18
CA LYS A 479 -6.31 30.86 -34.38
C LYS A 479 -7.54 29.99 -34.62
N ALA A 480 -7.82 29.62 -35.87
CA ALA A 480 -8.92 28.74 -36.20
C ALA A 480 -8.71 27.31 -35.65
N VAL A 481 -7.49 26.77 -35.77
CA VAL A 481 -7.16 25.44 -35.24
C VAL A 481 -7.27 25.42 -33.72
N VAL A 482 -6.72 26.44 -33.03
CA VAL A 482 -6.81 26.55 -31.57
C VAL A 482 -8.26 26.74 -31.11
N LEU A 483 -9.06 27.55 -31.81
CA LEU A 483 -10.46 27.76 -31.47
C LEU A 483 -11.28 26.47 -31.62
N CYS A 484 -11.20 25.81 -32.78
CA CYS A 484 -12.05 24.67 -33.10
C CYS A 484 -11.57 23.34 -32.49
N GLN A 485 -10.27 23.18 -32.22
CA GLN A 485 -9.73 21.95 -31.66
C GLN A 485 -9.28 22.11 -30.21
N VAL A 486 -8.28 22.95 -29.95
CA VAL A 486 -7.61 22.97 -28.64
C VAL A 486 -8.54 23.51 -27.55
N ARG A 487 -9.23 24.62 -27.82
CA ARG A 487 -10.14 25.26 -26.88
C ARG A 487 -11.42 24.45 -26.68
N GLU A 488 -11.95 23.84 -27.74
CA GLU A 488 -13.09 22.93 -27.64
C GLU A 488 -12.71 21.64 -26.91
N ALA A 489 -11.57 21.03 -27.21
CA ALA A 489 -11.04 19.89 -26.47
C ALA A 489 -10.85 20.20 -24.98
N LYS A 490 -10.49 21.42 -24.60
CA LYS A 490 -10.44 21.80 -23.17
C LYS A 490 -11.83 21.88 -22.52
N ARG A 491 -12.87 22.27 -23.27
CA ARG A 491 -14.19 22.61 -22.73
C ARG A 491 -15.21 21.48 -22.81
N SER A 492 -15.14 20.66 -23.85
CA SER A 492 -16.25 19.81 -24.27
C SER A 492 -15.85 18.37 -24.61
N LEU A 493 -14.63 17.94 -24.25
CA LEU A 493 -14.10 16.61 -24.55
C LEU A 493 -15.02 15.48 -24.10
N LEU A 494 -15.51 15.57 -22.86
CA LEU A 494 -16.36 14.55 -22.25
C LEU A 494 -17.85 14.91 -22.22
N ASN A 495 -18.30 16.00 -22.87
CA ASN A 495 -19.71 16.41 -22.81
C ASN A 495 -20.67 15.34 -23.33
N HIS A 496 -20.32 14.66 -24.44
CA HIS A 496 -21.13 13.56 -24.96
C HIS A 496 -21.10 12.33 -24.04
N PHE A 497 -19.97 12.09 -23.39
CA PHE A 497 -19.84 11.02 -22.40
C PHE A 497 -20.72 11.30 -21.18
N TYR A 498 -20.75 12.53 -20.67
CA TYR A 498 -21.62 12.93 -19.57
C TYR A 498 -23.12 12.75 -19.91
N MET A 499 -23.52 13.09 -21.13
CA MET A 499 -24.88 12.84 -21.62
C MET A 499 -25.21 11.34 -21.69
N GLN A 500 -24.28 10.52 -22.18
CA GLN A 500 -24.44 9.07 -22.21
C GLN A 500 -24.53 8.50 -20.79
N LEU A 501 -23.69 8.97 -19.87
CA LEU A 501 -23.65 8.52 -18.49
C LEU A 501 -24.98 8.76 -17.76
N GLY A 502 -25.63 9.90 -18.02
CA GLY A 502 -26.96 10.21 -17.46
C GLY A 502 -28.08 9.29 -17.96
N SER A 503 -27.87 8.58 -19.07
CA SER A 503 -28.83 7.61 -19.63
C SER A 503 -28.55 6.15 -19.24
N LYS A 504 -27.42 5.87 -18.56
CA LYS A 504 -27.02 4.51 -18.20
C LYS A 504 -27.71 4.03 -16.93
N GLU A 505 -28.15 2.78 -16.95
CA GLU A 505 -28.69 2.09 -15.77
C GLU A 505 -27.59 1.65 -14.80
N GLY A 506 -27.94 1.39 -13.53
CA GLY A 506 -26.99 0.99 -12.48
C GLY A 506 -26.09 -0.20 -12.84
N LYS A 507 -26.61 -1.20 -13.57
CA LYS A 507 -25.80 -2.35 -14.04
C LYS A 507 -24.72 -1.95 -15.03
N GLN A 508 -24.96 -0.92 -15.84
CA GLN A 508 -23.99 -0.42 -16.81
C GLN A 508 -22.96 0.48 -16.15
N LEU A 509 -23.36 1.25 -15.13
CA LEU A 509 -22.44 2.04 -14.29
C LEU A 509 -21.49 1.14 -13.51
N ALA A 510 -21.99 0.03 -12.95
CA ALA A 510 -21.16 -0.96 -12.26
C ALA A 510 -20.07 -1.55 -13.18
N ARG A 511 -20.41 -1.89 -14.42
CA ARG A 511 -19.43 -2.40 -15.42
C ARG A 511 -18.32 -1.42 -15.75
N LEU A 512 -18.60 -0.12 -15.69
CA LEU A 512 -17.56 0.91 -15.87
C LEU A 512 -16.57 0.90 -14.69
N LEU A 513 -17.04 0.54 -13.51
CA LEU A 513 -16.24 0.44 -12.29
C LEU A 513 -15.74 -0.98 -12.01
N ASP A 514 -15.68 -1.84 -13.02
CA ASP A 514 -15.11 -3.18 -12.88
C ASP A 514 -13.61 -3.06 -12.57
N GLU A 515 -13.23 -3.56 -11.40
CA GLU A 515 -11.85 -3.60 -10.93
C GLU A 515 -11.18 -4.93 -11.28
N ASP A 516 -9.85 -4.93 -11.31
CA ASP A 516 -9.07 -6.16 -11.36
C ASP A 516 -9.39 -7.04 -10.12
N PRO A 517 -9.82 -8.31 -10.31
CA PRO A 517 -10.12 -9.21 -9.19
C PRO A 517 -8.94 -9.37 -8.21
N VAL A 518 -7.69 -9.26 -8.67
CA VAL A 518 -6.51 -9.33 -7.81
C VAL A 518 -6.43 -8.13 -6.88
N LEU A 519 -6.79 -6.93 -7.36
CA LEU A 519 -6.81 -5.71 -6.55
C LEU A 519 -7.95 -5.75 -5.53
N MET A 520 -9.12 -6.27 -5.91
CA MET A 520 -10.24 -6.47 -5.00
C MET A 520 -9.88 -7.43 -3.86
N GLU A 521 -9.31 -8.60 -4.18
CA GLU A 521 -8.89 -9.58 -3.17
C GLU A 521 -7.83 -8.99 -2.22
N ARG A 522 -6.87 -8.25 -2.77
CA ARG A 522 -5.84 -7.57 -1.95
C ARG A 522 -6.45 -6.52 -1.03
N ARG A 523 -7.44 -5.75 -1.51
CA ARG A 523 -8.16 -4.77 -0.68
C ARG A 523 -8.93 -5.44 0.44
N GLU A 524 -9.66 -6.52 0.16
CA GLU A 524 -10.39 -7.27 1.19
C GLU A 524 -9.47 -7.83 2.27
N LYS A 525 -8.33 -8.39 1.87
CA LYS A 525 -7.31 -8.86 2.83
C LYS A 525 -6.79 -7.71 3.70
N CYS A 526 -6.53 -6.55 3.09
CA CYS A 526 -6.07 -5.37 3.81
C CYS A 526 -7.13 -4.86 4.80
N LEU A 527 -8.40 -4.79 4.39
CA LEU A 527 -9.53 -4.40 5.25
C LEU A 527 -9.68 -5.35 6.45
N LYS A 528 -9.69 -6.67 6.21
CA LYS A 528 -9.77 -7.67 7.29
C LYS A 528 -8.60 -7.54 8.27
N ARG A 529 -7.39 -7.33 7.76
CA ARG A 529 -6.19 -7.12 8.59
C ARG A 529 -6.30 -5.85 9.43
N LEU A 530 -6.82 -4.77 8.85
CA LEU A 530 -7.00 -3.48 9.51
C LEU A 530 -8.10 -3.54 10.59
N GLU A 531 -9.21 -4.24 10.33
CA GLU A 531 -10.24 -4.54 11.34
C GLU A 531 -9.67 -5.34 12.51
N LEU A 532 -8.89 -6.38 12.24
CA LEU A 532 -8.18 -7.15 13.27
C LEU A 532 -7.27 -6.25 14.12
N TYR A 533 -6.43 -5.42 13.51
CA TYR A 533 -5.56 -4.53 14.25
C TYR A 533 -6.32 -3.50 15.09
N ARG A 534 -7.45 -2.97 14.59
CA ARG A 534 -8.31 -2.07 15.36
C ARG A 534 -9.00 -2.78 16.53
N SER A 535 -9.44 -4.03 16.33
CA SER A 535 -10.00 -4.85 17.41
C SER A 535 -8.98 -5.07 18.52
N VAL A 536 -7.78 -5.51 18.16
CA VAL A 536 -6.74 -5.77 19.16
C VAL A 536 -6.27 -4.48 19.84
N ARG A 537 -6.21 -3.35 19.13
CA ARG A 537 -5.94 -2.05 19.76
C ARG A 537 -7.00 -1.71 20.82
N GLY A 538 -8.28 -1.91 20.52
CA GLY A 538 -9.36 -1.69 21.48
C GLY A 538 -9.25 -2.61 22.71
N GLU A 539 -8.86 -3.87 22.52
CA GLU A 539 -8.60 -4.78 23.63
C GLU A 539 -7.42 -4.29 24.51
N ILE A 540 -6.32 -3.85 23.90
CA ILE A 540 -5.15 -3.34 24.64
C ILE A 540 -5.47 -2.05 25.40
N GLU A 541 -6.25 -1.14 24.80
CA GLU A 541 -6.71 0.09 25.45
C GLU A 541 -7.63 -0.18 26.64
N SER A 542 -8.38 -1.28 26.64
CA SER A 542 -9.22 -1.66 27.79
C SER A 542 -8.43 -2.29 28.96
N VAL A 543 -7.21 -2.76 28.69
CA VAL A 543 -6.30 -3.36 29.68
C VAL A 543 -5.29 -2.34 30.24
N SER A 544 -5.07 -1.24 29.51
CA SER A 544 -4.21 -0.11 29.91
C SER A 544 -4.93 0.80 30.89
#